data_AF-A0A7C2SMJ4-F1
#
_entry.id   AF-A0A7C2SMJ4-F1
#
_cell.length_a   1.000
_cell.length_b   1.000
_cell.length_c   1.000
_cell.angle_alpha   90.00
_cell.angle_beta   90.00
_cell.angle_gamma   90.00
#
_symmetry.space_group_name_H-M   'P 1'
#
loop_
_entity.id
_entity.type
_entity.pdbx_description
1 polymer ?
#
loop_
_entity_poly.entity_id
_entity_poly.type
_entity_poly.pdbx_seq_one_letter_code
_entity_poly.pdbx_strand_id
1 'polypeptide(L)'
;MNSQSQTGKKIHLSGLDEFFADSVLEEKEKPLKFLIHRDGDPGFISLLPLDTKECMEKEGIDFELSSCECAGLEGLEVSDFLMKPVFTSSAYEFFDFLLMFLDSFECLVDFTGNAWKIKILKSTVHEK
;
A
#
# COMPACT_ATOMS: atom_id res chain seq x y z
N MET A 1 -25.75 -11.54 -13.23
CA MET A 1 -25.29 -10.47 -12.32
C MET A 1 -24.67 -11.16 -11.13
N ASN A 2 -23.35 -11.40 -11.15
CA ASN A 2 -22.66 -12.04 -10.03
C ASN A 2 -22.17 -10.95 -9.09
N SER A 3 -22.90 -10.74 -8.00
CA SER A 3 -22.43 -10.00 -6.84
C SER A 3 -21.37 -10.85 -6.14
N GLN A 4 -20.11 -10.73 -6.56
CA GLN A 4 -19.00 -11.26 -5.77
C GLN A 4 -18.93 -10.44 -4.49
N SER A 5 -19.27 -11.07 -3.37
CA SER A 5 -18.99 -10.56 -2.04
C SER A 5 -17.50 -10.25 -1.94
N GLN A 6 -17.12 -8.98 -1.90
CA GLN A 6 -15.76 -8.53 -1.56
C GLN A 6 -15.49 -8.87 -0.09
N THR A 7 -15.23 -10.15 0.21
CA THR A 7 -14.78 -10.59 1.52
C THR A 7 -13.33 -10.21 1.66
N GLY A 8 -13.00 -9.43 2.69
CA GLY A 8 -11.61 -9.06 3.00
C GLY A 8 -10.71 -10.30 3.12
N LYS A 9 -9.46 -10.18 2.68
CA LYS A 9 -8.44 -11.22 2.75
C LYS A 9 -7.45 -10.87 3.86
N LYS A 10 -7.17 -11.82 4.74
CA LYS A 10 -6.06 -11.74 5.68
C LYS A 10 -4.80 -12.28 5.02
N ILE A 11 -3.72 -11.50 5.03
CA ILE A 11 -2.43 -11.89 4.43
C ILE A 11 -1.28 -11.50 5.37
N HIS A 12 -0.20 -12.27 5.32
CA HIS A 12 1.05 -11.89 5.96
C HIS A 12 1.75 -10.80 5.12
N LEU A 13 2.28 -9.76 5.76
CA LEU A 13 2.91 -8.61 5.12
C LEU A 13 4.00 -9.01 4.11
N SER A 14 4.79 -10.04 4.41
CA SER A 14 5.85 -10.52 3.50
C SER A 14 5.34 -11.12 2.19
N GLY A 15 4.04 -11.44 2.08
CA GLY A 15 3.41 -11.96 0.86
C GLY A 15 2.71 -10.88 0.05
N LEU A 16 2.83 -9.61 0.43
CA LEU A 16 2.04 -8.51 -0.13
C LEU A 16 2.39 -8.23 -1.60
N ASP A 17 3.67 -8.24 -1.96
CA ASP A 17 4.14 -8.03 -3.33
C ASP A 17 3.57 -9.08 -4.29
N GLU A 18 3.64 -10.36 -3.90
CA GLU A 18 3.07 -11.47 -4.68
C GLU A 18 1.56 -11.31 -4.85
N PHE A 19 0.86 -10.99 -3.76
CA PHE A 19 -0.58 -10.77 -3.80
C PHE A 19 -1.00 -9.61 -4.72
N PHE A 20 -0.30 -8.48 -4.66
CA PHE A 20 -0.60 -7.37 -5.55
C PHE A 20 -0.24 -7.67 -7.00
N ALA A 21 0.85 -8.40 -7.24
CA ALA A 21 1.24 -8.79 -8.60
C ALA A 21 0.14 -9.64 -9.24
N ASP A 22 -0.33 -10.66 -8.52
CA ASP A 22 -1.44 -11.50 -8.97
C ASP A 22 -2.71 -10.68 -9.20
N SER A 23 -3.06 -9.78 -8.28
CA SER A 23 -4.27 -8.97 -8.36
C SER A 23 -4.24 -7.99 -9.55
N VAL A 24 -3.09 -7.36 -9.82
CA VAL A 24 -2.93 -6.40 -10.92
C VAL A 24 -3.00 -7.11 -12.27
N LEU A 25 -2.45 -8.33 -12.36
CA LEU A 25 -2.53 -9.17 -13.56
C LEU A 25 -3.98 -9.57 -13.87
N GLU A 26 -4.78 -9.89 -12.85
CA GLU A 26 -6.21 -10.23 -13.02
C GLU A 26 -7.04 -9.06 -13.57
N GLU A 27 -6.77 -7.84 -13.10
CA GLU A 27 -7.55 -6.63 -13.42
C GLU A 27 -7.03 -5.83 -14.64
N LYS A 28 -6.10 -6.41 -15.40
CA LYS A 28 -5.50 -5.83 -16.63
C LYS A 28 -4.77 -4.52 -16.39
N GLU A 29 -3.87 -4.49 -15.40
CA GLU A 29 -2.97 -3.35 -15.15
C GLU A 29 -3.72 -2.04 -14.86
N LYS A 30 -4.85 -2.14 -14.16
CA LYS A 30 -5.55 -0.98 -13.61
C LYS A 30 -5.16 -0.76 -12.15
N PRO A 31 -5.13 0.50 -11.69
CA PRO A 31 -5.00 0.79 -10.28
C PRO A 31 -6.07 0.07 -9.46
N LEU A 32 -5.64 -0.65 -8.45
CA LEU A 32 -6.49 -1.35 -7.48
C LEU A 32 -6.63 -0.50 -6.23
N LYS A 33 -7.83 -0.48 -5.65
CA LYS A 33 -8.08 0.20 -4.38
C LYS A 33 -8.27 -0.81 -3.26
N PHE A 34 -7.57 -0.59 -2.16
CA PHE A 34 -7.69 -1.42 -0.96
C PHE A 34 -7.92 -0.55 0.27
N LEU A 35 -8.75 -1.05 1.19
CA LEU A 35 -8.70 -0.65 2.60
C LEU A 35 -7.83 -1.67 3.34
N ILE A 36 -6.88 -1.15 4.09
CA ILE A 36 -5.85 -1.91 4.79
C ILE A 36 -5.92 -1.56 6.26
N HIS A 37 -5.87 -2.57 7.12
CA HIS A 37 -5.75 -2.38 8.56
C HIS A 37 -4.91 -3.49 9.17
N ARG A 38 -4.26 -3.17 10.30
CA ARG A 38 -3.59 -4.18 11.11
C ARG A 38 -4.59 -5.23 11.54
N ASP A 39 -4.23 -6.49 11.35
CA ASP A 39 -4.91 -7.59 11.99
C ASP A 39 -4.28 -7.79 13.39
N GLY A 40 -5.03 -8.25 14.38
CA GLY A 40 -4.53 -8.39 15.75
C GLY A 40 -3.32 -9.32 15.92
N ASP A 41 -2.93 -10.05 14.87
CA ASP A 41 -1.77 -10.92 14.82
C ASP A 41 -0.55 -10.19 14.22
N PRO A 42 0.63 -10.19 14.89
CA PRO A 42 1.83 -9.53 14.38
C PRO A 42 2.20 -9.99 12.97
N GLY A 43 2.49 -9.02 12.09
CA GLY A 43 2.87 -9.28 10.70
C GLY A 43 1.70 -9.60 9.76
N PHE A 44 0.46 -9.67 10.25
CA PHE A 44 -0.72 -9.86 9.42
C PHE A 44 -1.51 -8.57 9.23
N ILE A 45 -2.05 -8.42 8.02
CA ILE A 45 -2.97 -7.34 7.66
C ILE A 45 -4.22 -7.91 7.03
N SER A 46 -5.30 -7.14 7.14
CA SER A 46 -6.56 -7.41 6.47
C SER A 46 -6.72 -6.42 5.31
N LEU A 47 -6.89 -6.98 4.11
CA LEU A 47 -7.04 -6.28 2.83
C LEU A 47 -8.48 -6.42 2.33
N LEU A 48 -9.19 -5.30 2.23
CA LEU A 48 -10.52 -5.26 1.63
C LEU A 48 -10.43 -4.55 0.27
N PRO A 49 -10.63 -5.25 -0.86
CA PRO A 49 -10.70 -4.60 -2.16
C PRO A 49 -11.91 -3.68 -2.22
N LEU A 50 -11.74 -2.50 -2.82
CA LEU A 50 -12.77 -1.48 -3.00
C LEU A 50 -12.91 -1.17 -4.49
N ASP A 51 -14.13 -0.81 -4.92
CA ASP A 51 -14.34 -0.29 -6.27
C ASP A 51 -13.64 1.06 -6.44
N THR A 52 -12.97 1.25 -7.59
CA THR A 52 -12.34 2.52 -7.93
C THR A 52 -12.49 2.87 -9.40
N LYS A 53 -12.60 4.17 -9.66
CA LYS A 53 -12.43 4.80 -10.99
C LYS A 53 -11.30 5.82 -10.97
N GLU A 54 -10.56 5.88 -9.86
CA GLU A 54 -9.48 6.83 -9.66
C GLU A 54 -8.26 6.41 -10.48
N CYS A 55 -7.58 7.39 -11.06
CA CYS A 55 -6.35 7.18 -11.82
C CYS A 55 -5.13 7.58 -10.97
N MET A 56 -4.01 6.92 -11.20
CA MET A 56 -2.76 7.23 -10.52
C MET A 56 -2.03 8.41 -11.17
N GLU A 57 -1.65 9.42 -10.38
CA GLU A 57 -0.89 10.58 -10.85
C GLU A 57 0.52 10.19 -11.31
N LYS A 58 1.10 10.84 -12.33
CA LYS A 58 2.38 10.42 -12.91
C LYS A 58 3.60 10.66 -12.02
N GLU A 59 3.58 11.71 -11.21
CA GLU A 59 4.69 12.10 -10.34
C GLU A 59 4.46 11.60 -8.92
N GLY A 60 5.53 11.47 -8.14
CA GLY A 60 5.49 10.88 -6.81
C GLY A 60 6.84 10.95 -6.11
N ILE A 61 6.93 10.26 -4.98
CA ILE A 61 8.10 10.22 -4.10
C ILE A 61 8.73 8.84 -4.24
N ASP A 62 10.03 8.77 -4.48
CA ASP A 62 10.76 7.50 -4.47
C ASP A 62 11.02 7.07 -3.02
N PHE A 63 10.75 5.80 -2.72
CA PHE A 63 10.94 5.19 -1.41
C PHE A 63 11.74 3.89 -1.55
N GLU A 64 12.95 3.89 -0.98
CA GLU A 64 13.82 2.72 -0.88
C GLU A 64 14.33 2.59 0.57
N LEU A 65 14.00 1.48 1.23
CA LEU A 65 14.61 1.12 2.51
C LEU A 65 15.86 0.28 2.24
N SER A 66 16.99 0.92 1.95
CA SER A 66 18.23 0.13 1.87
C SER A 66 18.60 -0.34 3.28
N SER A 67 18.87 -1.64 3.44
CA SER A 67 19.21 -2.28 4.72
C SER A 67 20.51 -1.75 5.37
N CYS A 68 21.19 -0.80 4.73
CA CYS A 68 22.37 -0.09 5.25
C CYS A 68 22.14 1.43 5.44
N GLU A 69 21.00 1.99 5.06
CA GLU A 69 20.73 3.44 5.08
C GLU A 69 19.48 3.81 5.87
N CYS A 70 19.43 3.43 7.14
CA CYS A 70 18.66 4.22 8.13
C CYS A 70 19.11 5.71 8.16
N ALA A 71 20.16 6.09 7.42
CA ALA A 71 20.64 7.45 7.19
C ALA A 71 19.79 8.26 6.17
N GLY A 72 18.81 7.67 5.48
CA GLY A 72 17.96 8.36 4.50
C GLY A 72 16.58 8.79 5.02
N LEU A 73 16.17 8.32 6.20
CA LEU A 73 14.86 8.61 6.80
C LEU A 73 14.89 9.79 7.79
N GLU A 74 16.06 10.38 8.04
CA GLU A 74 16.23 11.54 8.91
C GLU A 74 15.60 12.78 8.25
N GLY A 75 14.30 12.98 8.47
CA GLY A 75 13.55 14.16 8.02
C GLY A 75 12.32 13.88 7.16
N LEU A 76 12.04 12.61 6.81
CA LEU A 76 10.79 12.23 6.15
C LEU A 76 9.73 11.96 7.21
N GLU A 77 8.69 12.78 7.24
CA GLU A 77 7.53 12.55 8.09
C GLU A 77 6.52 11.66 7.38
N VAL A 78 5.76 10.85 8.13
CA VAL A 78 4.70 10.01 7.54
C VAL A 78 3.72 10.83 6.68
N SER A 79 3.52 12.11 7.05
CA SER A 79 2.69 13.09 6.37
C SER A 79 3.12 13.35 4.92
N ASP A 80 4.42 13.26 4.61
CA ASP A 80 4.94 13.47 3.26
C ASP A 80 4.40 12.40 2.30
N PHE A 81 4.25 11.16 2.77
CA PHE A 81 3.74 10.03 1.99
C PHE A 81 2.21 10.01 1.83
N LEU A 82 1.49 10.87 2.56
CA LEU A 82 0.04 10.98 2.46
C LEU A 82 -0.41 11.91 1.32
N MET A 83 0.50 12.74 0.81
CA MET A 83 0.16 13.81 -0.13
C MET A 83 0.34 13.44 -1.61
N LYS A 84 1.21 12.46 -1.91
CA LYS A 84 1.59 12.08 -3.27
C LYS A 84 1.71 10.56 -3.40
N PRO A 85 1.63 10.01 -4.64
CA PRO A 85 2.01 8.63 -4.87
C PRO A 85 3.46 8.37 -4.46
N VAL A 86 3.71 7.16 -3.98
CA VAL A 86 5.03 6.64 -3.62
C VAL A 86 5.42 5.57 -4.63
N PHE A 87 6.65 5.65 -5.12
CA PHE A 87 7.27 4.63 -5.95
C PHE A 87 8.22 3.80 -5.10
N THR A 88 8.08 2.49 -5.13
CA THR A 88 8.94 1.59 -4.35
C THR A 88 9.17 0.27 -5.05
N SER A 89 10.31 -0.36 -4.81
CA SER A 89 10.61 -1.71 -5.29
C SER A 89 9.87 -2.79 -4.51
N SER A 90 9.39 -2.48 -3.30
CA SER A 90 8.75 -3.42 -2.38
C SER A 90 7.54 -2.79 -1.68
N ALA A 91 6.34 -3.26 -2.02
CA ALA A 91 5.11 -2.82 -1.36
C ALA A 91 5.11 -3.24 0.12
N TYR A 92 5.66 -4.42 0.40
CA TYR A 92 5.88 -4.92 1.77
C TYR A 92 6.62 -3.90 2.64
N GLU A 93 7.79 -3.44 2.19
CA GLU A 93 8.67 -2.56 2.96
C GLU A 93 7.99 -1.22 3.26
N PHE A 94 7.31 -0.66 2.25
CA PHE A 94 6.58 0.59 2.43
C PHE A 94 5.38 0.44 3.39
N PHE A 95 4.64 -0.66 3.30
CA PHE A 95 3.48 -0.86 4.17
C PHE A 95 3.89 -1.17 5.61
N ASP A 96 4.95 -1.94 5.81
CA ASP A 96 5.49 -2.20 7.14
C ASP A 96 5.86 -0.88 7.84
N PHE A 97 6.53 0.02 7.11
CA PHE A 97 6.82 1.38 7.58
C PHE A 97 5.55 2.18 7.91
N LEU A 98 4.58 2.26 6.99
CA LEU A 98 3.35 3.04 7.21
C LEU A 98 2.54 2.54 8.41
N LEU A 99 2.44 1.23 8.57
CA LEU A 99 1.68 0.63 9.65
C LEU A 99 2.29 0.97 11.01
N MET A 100 3.58 1.32 11.12
CA MET A 100 4.16 1.84 12.36
C MET A 100 3.44 3.10 12.90
N PHE A 101 2.77 3.86 12.03
CA PHE A 101 2.12 5.13 12.35
C PHE A 101 0.60 5.11 12.14
N LEU A 102 0.10 4.25 11.24
CA LEU A 102 -1.29 4.21 10.81
C LEU A 102 -1.97 2.91 11.26
N ASP A 103 -3.17 3.03 11.83
CA ASP A 103 -4.02 1.88 12.17
C ASP A 103 -4.66 1.25 10.95
N SER A 104 -5.13 2.12 10.08
CA SER A 104 -5.78 1.75 8.83
C SER A 104 -5.61 2.84 7.78
N PHE A 105 -5.62 2.43 6.52
CA PHE A 105 -5.56 3.35 5.40
C PHE A 105 -6.23 2.78 4.15
N GLU A 106 -6.85 3.66 3.38
CA GLU A 106 -7.26 3.39 2.00
C GLU A 106 -6.10 3.77 1.07
N CYS A 107 -5.73 2.89 0.15
CA CYS A 107 -4.71 3.19 -0.85
C CYS A 107 -5.10 2.72 -2.25
N LEU A 108 -4.52 3.38 -3.26
CA LEU A 108 -4.41 2.86 -4.61
C LEU A 108 -3.07 2.17 -4.78
N VAL A 109 -3.05 1.04 -5.48
CA VAL A 109 -1.86 0.28 -5.83
C VAL A 109 -1.87 0.03 -7.33
N ASP A 110 -0.75 0.27 -7.99
CA ASP A 110 -0.51 -0.02 -9.40
C ASP A 110 0.94 -0.47 -9.57
N PHE A 111 1.25 -1.10 -10.69
CA PHE A 111 2.60 -1.55 -11.02
C PHE A 111 3.00 -0.96 -12.38
N THR A 112 3.98 -0.05 -12.37
CA THR A 112 4.39 0.67 -13.59
C THR A 112 5.89 0.68 -13.76
N GLY A 113 6.37 0.34 -14.96
CA GLY A 113 7.76 0.54 -15.39
C GLY A 113 8.80 -0.43 -14.79
N ASN A 114 8.62 -0.84 -13.53
CA ASN A 114 9.42 -1.76 -12.72
C ASN A 114 9.23 -1.52 -11.20
N ALA A 115 8.32 -0.63 -10.79
CA ALA A 115 8.10 -0.28 -9.39
C ALA A 115 6.61 -0.32 -9.04
N TRP A 116 6.34 -0.58 -7.76
CA TRP A 116 5.04 -0.33 -7.16
C TRP A 116 4.78 1.15 -7.08
N LYS A 117 3.55 1.52 -7.34
CA LYS A 117 3.06 2.88 -7.24
C LYS A 117 1.87 2.92 -6.32
N ILE A 118 2.03 3.59 -5.19
CA ILE A 118 1.10 3.50 -4.06
C ILE A 118 0.66 4.89 -3.66
N LYS A 119 -0.64 5.17 -3.65
CA LYS A 119 -1.19 6.45 -3.18
C LYS A 119 -2.09 6.23 -1.99
N ILE A 120 -1.78 6.87 -0.86
CA ILE A 120 -2.69 6.88 0.29
C ILE A 120 -3.81 7.89 0.02
N LEU A 121 -5.06 7.45 0.21
CA LEU A 121 -6.25 8.24 -0.04
C LEU A 121 -6.88 8.75 1.26
N LYS A 122 -6.89 7.90 2.28
CA LYS A 122 -7.37 8.19 3.63
C LYS A 122 -6.58 7.37 4.61
N SER A 123 -6.41 7.88 5.82
CA SER A 123 -5.76 7.14 6.90
C SER A 123 -6.37 7.49 8.24
N THR A 124 -6.25 6.55 9.17
CA THR A 124 -6.46 6.79 10.61
C THR A 124 -5.11 6.65 11.29
N VAL A 125 -4.69 7.71 11.98
CA VAL A 125 -3.41 7.78 12.69
C VAL A 125 -3.58 7.20 14.09
N HIS A 126 -2.55 6.54 14.60
CA HIS A 126 -2.48 6.21 16.03
C HIS A 126 -2.59 7.50 16.85
N GLU A 127 -3.70 7.71 17.58
CA GLU A 127 -3.69 8.62 18.73
C GLU A 127 -2.87 7.93 19.83
N LYS A 128 -1.59 8.33 19.97
CA LYS A 128 -0.78 7.97 21.14
C LYS A 128 -1.16 8.79 22.36
#